data_AF-M5W4M8-F1
#
_entry.id   AF-M5W4M8-F1
#
_cell.length_a   1.000
_cell.length_b   1.000
_cell.length_c   1.000
_cell.angle_alpha   90.00
_cell.angle_beta   90.00
_cell.angle_gamma   90.00
#
_symmetry.space_group_name_H-M   'P 1'
#
loop_
_entity.id
_entity.type
_entity.pdbx_description
1 polymer ?
#
loop_
_entity_poly.entity_id
_entity_poly.type
_entity_poly.pdbx_seq_one_letter_code
_entity_poly.pdbx_strand_id
1 'polypeptide(L)'
;METESSSKKETNHRLPLSEVVSDCIKRWFKDTLKEAKAGDINMQVLVGQMYYNGYGVPRDAHMGRIWITRASRTRSSVWKVSDKQPGYNASDSDSDELKGDS
;
A
#
# COMPACT_ATOMS: atom_id res chain seq x y z
N MET A 1 53.94 28.96 -2.55
CA MET A 1 52.94 27.89 -2.37
C MET A 1 51.59 28.59 -2.33
N GLU A 2 50.88 28.55 -3.45
CA GLU A 2 49.62 29.24 -3.65
C GLU A 2 48.52 28.50 -2.91
N THR A 3 47.82 29.20 -2.02
CA THR A 3 46.63 28.68 -1.35
C THR A 3 45.46 28.89 -2.30
N GLU A 4 45.11 27.85 -3.05
CA GLU A 4 43.84 27.80 -3.78
C GLU A 4 42.68 27.78 -2.78
N SER A 5 42.23 28.98 -2.43
CA SER A 5 40.97 29.23 -1.74
C SER A 5 39.84 28.78 -2.67
N SER A 6 39.42 27.53 -2.49
CA SER A 6 38.28 26.92 -3.16
C SER A 6 37.04 27.76 -2.87
N SER A 7 36.77 28.69 -3.78
CA SER A 7 35.63 29.58 -3.78
C SER A 7 34.38 28.73 -3.94
N LYS A 8 33.75 28.38 -2.82
CA LYS A 8 32.37 27.91 -2.79
C LYS A 8 31.51 29.03 -3.34
N LYS A 9 31.25 29.00 -4.65
CA LYS A 9 30.25 29.84 -5.28
C LYS A 9 28.93 29.44 -4.64
N GLU A 10 28.45 30.25 -3.69
CA GLU A 10 27.06 30.27 -3.28
C GLU A 10 26.24 30.72 -4.49
N THR A 11 25.97 29.76 -5.36
CA THR A 11 25.02 29.90 -6.43
C THR A 11 23.66 29.97 -5.78
N ASN A 12 23.10 31.17 -5.76
CA ASN A 12 21.72 31.44 -5.40
C ASN A 12 20.84 30.77 -6.48
N HIS A 13 20.69 29.44 -6.39
CA HIS A 13 20.08 28.59 -7.40
C HIS A 13 18.56 28.76 -7.36
N ARG A 14 18.09 29.81 -8.02
CA ARG A 14 16.69 29.95 -8.37
C ARG A 14 16.35 28.91 -9.44
N LEU A 15 15.77 27.81 -9.00
CA LEU A 15 15.21 26.80 -9.89
C LEU A 15 13.80 27.23 -10.31
N PRO A 16 13.36 26.90 -11.54
CA PRO A 16 11.97 27.10 -11.92
C PRO A 16 11.05 26.27 -11.01
N LEU A 17 9.87 26.80 -10.68
CA LEU A 17 8.93 26.13 -9.79
C LEU A 17 8.57 24.72 -10.28
N SER A 18 8.49 24.53 -11.60
CA SER A 18 8.25 23.23 -12.23
C SER A 18 9.30 22.17 -11.88
N GLU A 19 10.58 22.55 -11.77
CA GLU A 19 11.67 21.64 -11.43
C GLU A 19 11.61 21.26 -9.95
N VAL A 20 11.37 22.24 -9.07
CA VAL A 20 11.20 21.99 -7.63
C VAL A 20 10.00 21.08 -7.37
N VAL A 21 8.88 21.33 -8.05
CA VAL A 21 7.68 20.50 -7.95
C VAL A 21 7.95 19.10 -8.51
N SER A 22 8.61 18.98 -9.66
CA SER A 22 8.98 17.68 -10.25
C SER A 22 9.83 16.86 -9.29
N ASP A 23 10.84 17.46 -8.66
CA ASP A 23 11.70 16.80 -7.69
C ASP A 23 10.98 16.43 -6.40
N CYS A 24 10.06 17.28 -5.94
CA CYS A 24 9.16 16.97 -4.83
C CYS A 24 8.33 15.72 -5.14
N ILE A 25 7.70 15.65 -6.32
CA ILE A 25 6.87 14.51 -6.72
C ILE A 25 7.71 13.23 -6.85
N LYS A 26 8.95 13.32 -7.37
CA LYS A 26 9.86 12.16 -7.43
C LYS A 26 10.23 11.64 -6.05
N ARG A 27 10.48 12.53 -5.08
CA ARG A 27 10.77 12.14 -3.69
C ARG A 27 9.53 11.51 -3.04
N TRP A 28 8.39 12.16 -3.20
CA TRP A 28 7.11 11.65 -2.72
C TRP A 28 6.80 10.24 -3.26
N PHE A 29 7.07 9.99 -4.55
CA PHE A 29 6.93 8.65 -5.12
C PHE A 29 7.83 7.63 -4.42
N LYS A 30 9.10 7.98 -4.16
CA LYS A 30 10.05 7.09 -3.49
C LYS A 30 9.61 6.75 -2.06
N ASP A 31 9.17 7.75 -1.30
CA ASP A 31 8.71 7.56 0.07
C ASP A 31 7.44 6.71 0.11
N THR A 32 6.48 7.00 -0.76
CA THR A 32 5.26 6.20 -0.90
C THR A 32 5.58 4.75 -1.29
N LEU A 33 6.54 4.55 -2.20
CA LEU A 33 6.97 3.21 -2.61
C LEU A 33 7.62 2.43 -1.47
N LYS A 34 8.35 3.10 -0.58
CA LYS A 34 8.94 2.48 0.61
C LYS A 34 7.84 1.98 1.56
N GLU A 35 6.84 2.79 1.84
CA GLU A 35 5.72 2.41 2.71
C GLU A 35 4.82 1.34 2.07
N ALA A 36 4.58 1.42 0.76
CA ALA A 36 3.85 0.40 0.01
C ALA A 36 4.56 -0.97 0.08
N LYS A 37 5.89 -0.98 0.07
CA LYS A 37 6.71 -2.19 0.27
C LYS A 37 6.69 -2.69 1.72
N ALA A 38 6.58 -1.79 2.70
CA ALA A 38 6.40 -2.14 4.10
C ALA A 38 5.05 -2.84 4.38
N GLY A 39 4.10 -2.74 3.44
CA GLY A 39 2.83 -3.47 3.49
C GLY A 39 1.61 -2.58 3.70
N ASP A 40 1.78 -1.26 3.74
CA ASP A 40 0.64 -0.34 3.86
C ASP A 40 -0.22 -0.41 2.59
N ILE A 41 -1.47 -0.85 2.76
CA ILE A 41 -2.45 -1.03 1.69
C ILE A 41 -2.80 0.32 1.04
N ASN A 42 -2.91 1.39 1.82
CA ASN A 42 -3.21 2.73 1.30
C ASN A 42 -2.07 3.21 0.40
N MET A 43 -0.83 2.98 0.81
CA MET A 43 0.35 3.35 0.04
C MET A 43 0.50 2.49 -1.23
N GLN A 44 0.13 1.21 -1.18
CA GLN A 44 0.05 0.37 -2.39
C GLN A 44 -0.97 0.91 -3.39
N VAL A 45 -2.14 1.38 -2.93
CA VAL A 45 -3.12 2.02 -3.80
C VAL A 45 -2.58 3.33 -4.38
N LEU A 46 -1.95 4.15 -3.55
CA LEU A 46 -1.38 5.44 -3.96
C LEU A 46 -0.27 5.26 -5.01
N VAL A 47 0.68 4.34 -4.82
CA VAL A 47 1.70 4.01 -5.83
C VAL A 47 1.04 3.58 -7.14
N GLY A 48 -0.03 2.78 -7.07
CA GLY A 48 -0.81 2.40 -8.24
C GLY A 48 -1.33 3.60 -9.03
N GLN A 49 -1.94 4.57 -8.33
CA GLN A 49 -2.44 5.82 -8.94
C GLN A 49 -1.31 6.68 -9.50
N MET A 50 -0.17 6.77 -8.82
CA MET A 50 0.99 7.52 -9.30
C MET A 50 1.51 6.96 -10.62
N TYR A 51 1.55 5.63 -10.78
CA TYR A 51 1.88 4.99 -12.05
C TYR A 51 0.84 5.24 -13.16
N TYR A 52 -0.46 5.27 -12.84
CA TYR A 52 -1.48 5.58 -13.85
C TYR A 52 -1.43 7.01 -14.38
N ASN A 53 -1.09 7.96 -13.50
CA ASN A 53 -1.08 9.39 -13.81
C ASN A 53 0.30 9.90 -14.22
N GLY A 54 1.37 9.14 -13.97
CA GLY A 54 2.74 9.54 -14.25
C GLY A 54 3.30 10.53 -13.23
N TYR A 55 2.93 10.40 -11.95
CA TYR A 55 3.43 11.29 -10.90
C TYR A 55 4.83 10.83 -10.45
N GLY A 56 5.86 11.60 -10.79
CA GLY A 56 7.24 11.36 -10.34
C GLY A 56 7.92 10.18 -11.04
N VAL A 57 7.16 9.42 -11.83
CA VAL A 57 7.60 8.32 -12.69
C VAL A 57 6.86 8.38 -14.02
N PRO A 58 7.43 7.81 -15.10
CA PRO A 58 6.70 7.63 -16.35
C PRO A 58 5.39 6.87 -16.13
N ARG A 59 4.36 7.26 -16.87
CA ARG A 59 3.06 6.60 -16.82
C ARG A 59 3.20 5.13 -17.24
N ASP A 60 2.80 4.23 -16.35
CA ASP A 60 2.81 2.79 -16.57
C ASP A 60 1.54 2.16 -15.97
N ALA A 61 0.52 1.98 -16.81
CA ALA A 61 -0.73 1.36 -16.40
C ALA A 61 -0.59 -0.12 -16.00
N HIS A 62 0.46 -0.81 -16.46
CA HIS A 62 0.71 -2.20 -16.09
C HIS A 62 1.22 -2.29 -14.65
N MET A 63 2.24 -1.50 -14.31
CA MET A 63 2.73 -1.39 -12.93
C MET A 63 1.64 -0.89 -11.98
N GLY A 64 0.83 0.08 -12.41
CA GLY A 64 -0.33 0.56 -11.65
C GLY A 64 -1.29 -0.58 -11.26
N ARG A 65 -1.65 -1.46 -12.20
CA ARG A 65 -2.51 -2.63 -11.94
C ARG A 65 -1.89 -3.61 -10.96
N ILE A 66 -0.59 -3.86 -11.05
CA ILE A 66 0.12 -4.79 -10.16
C ILE A 66 -0.01 -4.31 -8.70
N TRP A 67 0.24 -3.02 -8.45
CA TRP A 67 0.16 -2.44 -7.12
C TRP A 67 -1.27 -2.46 -6.55
N ILE A 68 -2.27 -2.13 -7.36
CA ILE A 68 -3.69 -2.19 -6.95
C ILE A 68 -4.12 -3.63 -6.66
N THR A 69 -3.69 -4.60 -7.47
CA THR A 69 -3.98 -6.03 -7.25
C THR A 69 -3.31 -6.55 -5.98
N ARG A 70 -2.12 -6.06 -5.66
CA ARG A 70 -1.43 -6.39 -4.41
C ARG A 70 -2.21 -5.87 -3.18
N ALA A 71 -2.70 -4.64 -3.26
CA ALA A 71 -3.53 -4.03 -2.21
C ALA A 71 -4.86 -4.79 -1.98
N SER A 72 -5.53 -5.21 -3.05
CA SER A 72 -6.83 -5.91 -2.94
C SER A 72 -6.72 -7.30 -2.30
N ARG A 73 -5.63 -8.04 -2.56
CA ARG A 73 -5.40 -9.37 -1.95
C ARG A 73 -5.24 -9.29 -0.43
N THR A 74 -4.60 -8.24 0.09
CA THR A 74 -4.48 -8.03 1.54
C THR A 74 -5.82 -7.70 2.19
N ARG A 75 -6.70 -6.95 1.51
CA ARG A 75 -8.05 -6.67 2.05
C ARG A 75 -8.91 -7.93 2.10
N SER A 76 -8.77 -8.83 1.12
CA SER A 76 -9.57 -10.06 1.01
C SER A 76 -9.32 -11.08 2.13
N SER A 77 -8.19 -11.05 2.83
CA SER A 77 -7.93 -11.97 3.95
C SER A 77 -8.79 -11.65 5.19
N VAL A 78 -9.24 -10.40 5.35
CA VAL A 78 -10.16 -9.98 6.42
C VAL A 78 -11.59 -10.51 6.19
N TRP A 79 -11.98 -10.75 4.93
CA TRP A 79 -13.32 -11.27 4.60
C TRP A 79 -13.48 -12.78 4.83
N LYS A 80 -12.38 -13.53 4.99
CA LYS A 80 -12.42 -14.98 5.24
C LYS A 80 -12.89 -15.38 6.65
N VAL A 81 -13.23 -14.42 7.51
CA VAL A 81 -13.79 -14.68 8.85
C VAL A 81 -15.32 -14.60 8.86
N SER A 82 -15.98 -14.17 7.79
CA SER A 82 -17.45 -14.05 7.74
C SER A 82 -18.22 -15.28 7.26
N ASP A 83 -17.56 -16.35 6.81
CA ASP A 83 -18.26 -17.60 6.41
C ASP A 83 -18.67 -18.49 7.60
N LYS A 84 -18.68 -17.96 8.83
CA LYS A 84 -19.34 -18.61 9.97
C LYS A 84 -20.69 -17.93 10.20
N GLN A 85 -21.75 -18.61 9.78
CA GLN A 85 -23.11 -18.29 10.23
C GLN A 85 -23.13 -18.17 11.76
N PRO A 86 -23.64 -17.07 12.34
CA PRO A 86 -24.00 -17.05 13.74
C PRO A 86 -25.20 -17.99 13.91
N GLY A 87 -25.04 -19.09 14.64
CA GLY A 87 -26.20 -19.85 15.13
C GLY A 87 -26.19 -21.37 15.03
N TYR A 88 -25.08 -22.05 14.70
CA TYR A 88 -25.00 -23.50 14.95
C TYR A 88 -24.17 -23.77 16.21
N ASN A 89 -24.85 -23.61 17.35
CA ASN A 89 -24.35 -24.08 18.64
C ASN A 89 -24.58 -25.60 18.67
N ALA A 90 -23.49 -26.36 18.68
CA ALA A 90 -23.54 -27.78 18.98
C ALA A 90 -23.85 -27.95 20.47
N SER A 91 -25.12 -28.13 20.81
CA SER A 91 -25.66 -28.55 22.12
C SER A 91 -27.14 -28.82 21.89
N ASP A 92 -27.77 -29.94 22.25
CA ASP A 92 -27.35 -31.14 22.97
C ASP A 92 -28.18 -32.27 22.36
N SER A 93 -27.54 -33.30 21.80
CA SER A 93 -28.22 -34.58 21.62
C SER A 93 -28.21 -35.31 22.96
N ASP A 94 -29.05 -34.84 23.89
CA ASP A 94 -29.54 -35.65 25.01
C ASP A 94 -30.98 -36.04 24.68
N SER A 95 -31.16 -37.29 24.28
CA SER A 95 -32.47 -37.95 24.29
C SER A 95 -32.23 -39.43 24.59
N ASP A 96 -31.84 -39.66 25.84
CA ASP A 96 -32.06 -40.93 26.53
C ASP A 96 -33.51 -40.91 27.03
N GLU A 97 -34.43 -41.56 26.30
CA GLU A 97 -35.72 -41.97 26.84
C GLU A 97 -35.84 -43.49 26.71
N LEU A 98 -35.48 -44.15 27.81
CA LEU A 98 -35.94 -45.49 28.17
C LEU A 98 -37.48 -45.53 28.15
N LYS A 99 -38.06 -46.30 27.23
CA LYS A 99 -39.38 -46.89 27.42
C LYS A 99 -39.25 -48.40 27.39
N GLY A 100 -39.49 -48.99 28.56
CA GLY A 100 -39.53 -50.43 28.76
C GLY A 100 -40.60 -51.08 27.89
N ASP A 101 -40.28 -52.29 27.43
CA ASP A 101 -41.27 -53.21 26.90
C ASP A 101 -41.39 -54.41 27.86
N SER A 102 -42.59 -54.97 27.86
CA SER A 102 -43.21 -55.81 28.89
C SER A 102 -42.72 -57.25 28.92
#